data_AF-A0A835S8H5-F1
#
_entry.id   AF-A0A835S8H5-F1
#
_cell.length_a   1.000
_cell.length_b   1.000
_cell.length_c   1.000
_cell.angle_alpha   90.00
_cell.angle_beta   90.00
_cell.angle_gamma   90.00
#
_symmetry.space_group_name_H-M   'P 1'
#
loop_
_entity.id
_entity.type
_entity.pdbx_description
1 polymer ?
#
loop_
_entity_poly.entity_id
_entity_poly.type
_entity_poly.pdbx_seq_one_letter_code
_entity_poly.pdbx_strand_id
1 'polypeptide(L)' 'MKIQLTNTHGQLIYQDLVFFKSKSQIETQANKVECYVCGKGLEDEHSLTAKAQLGGTFLFCEKHYPKN' A
#
# COMPACT_ATOMS: atom_id res chain seq x y z
N MET A 1 -2.90 13.46 -10.54
CA MET A 1 -3.61 14.42 -9.65
C MET A 1 -3.01 15.79 -9.90
N LYS A 2 -3.84 16.83 -10.11
CA LYS A 2 -3.36 18.20 -10.31
C LYS A 2 -3.49 18.97 -9.01
N ILE A 3 -2.40 19.57 -8.55
CA ILE A 3 -2.43 20.47 -7.39
C ILE A 3 -2.18 21.90 -7.84
N GLN A 4 -2.90 22.82 -7.21
CA GLN A 4 -2.70 24.25 -7.38
C GLN A 4 -1.84 24.74 -6.21
N LEU A 5 -0.67 25.27 -6.54
CA LEU A 5 0.27 25.86 -5.60
C LEU A 5 0.31 27.38 -5.81
N THR A 6 0.65 28.13 -4.77
CA THR A 6 0.90 29.56 -4.88
C THR A 6 2.32 29.83 -4.41
N ASN A 7 3.12 30.51 -5.23
CA ASN A 7 4.48 30.87 -4.82
C ASN A 7 4.50 32.07 -3.85
N THR A 8 5.68 32.41 -3.34
CA THR A 8 5.90 33.55 -2.45
C THR A 8 5.56 34.90 -3.10
N HIS A 9 5.40 34.93 -4.43
CA HIS A 9 5.05 36.11 -5.22
C HIS A 9 3.54 36.12 -5.60
N GLY A 10 2.74 35.21 -5.05
CA GLY A 10 1.29 35.15 -5.28
C GLY A 10 0.86 34.56 -6.63
N GLN A 11 1.79 34.02 -7.42
CA GLN A 11 1.47 33.42 -8.71
C GLN A 11 0.98 31.98 -8.54
N LEU A 12 -0.09 31.65 -9.27
CA LEU A 12 -0.64 30.31 -9.31
C LEU A 12 0.21 29.41 -10.20
N ILE A 13 0.63 28.28 -9.65
CA ILE A 13 1.41 27.27 -10.34
C ILE A 13 0.59 25.97 -10.34
N TYR A 14 0.41 25.41 -11.53
CA TYR A 14 -0.19 24.09 -11.70
C TYR A 14 0.93 23.06 -11.87
N GLN A 15 0.96 22.07 -10.99
CA GLN A 15 1.93 20.99 -11.07
C GLN A 15 1.21 19.65 -11.14
N ASP A 16 1.58 18.86 -12.14
CA ASP A 16 1.17 17.46 -12.22
C ASP A 16 1.99 16.66 -11.20
N LEU A 17 1.31 16.14 -10.16
CA LEU A 17 1.92 15.17 -9.26
C LEU A 17 1.95 13.81 -9.97
N VAL A 18 3.13 13.45 -10.46
CA VAL A 18 3.42 12.13 -10.99
C VAL A 18 4.02 11.28 -9.86
N PHE A 19 3.19 10.44 -9.25
CA PHE A 19 3.70 9.38 -8.38
C PHE A 19 4.23 8.28 -9.27
N PHE A 20 5.55 8.18 -9.40
CA PHE A 20 6.15 6.98 -9.92
C PHE A 20 5.80 5.86 -8.93
N LYS A 21 4.96 4.92 -9.35
CA LYS A 21 4.86 3.61 -8.70
C LYS A 21 6.21 2.91 -8.95
N SER A 22 7.27 3.33 -8.26
CA SER A 22 8.38 2.43 -8.03
C SER A 22 7.75 1.25 -7.28
N LYS A 23 7.89 0.03 -7.82
CA LYS A 23 7.68 -1.14 -6.98
C LYS A 23 8.56 -0.89 -5.77
N SER A 24 7.96 -0.62 -4.62
CA SER A 24 8.70 -0.45 -3.38
C SER A 24 9.56 -1.69 -3.27
N GLN A 25 10.88 -1.53 -3.43
CA GLN A 25 11.83 -2.58 -3.08
C GLN A 25 11.79 -2.67 -1.56
N ILE A 26 10.73 -3.29 -1.06
CA ILE A 26 10.64 -3.66 0.33
C ILE A 26 11.63 -4.81 0.45
N GLU A 27 12.79 -4.54 1.04
CA GLU A 27 13.67 -5.60 1.49
C GLU A 27 12.93 -6.38 2.59
N THR A 28 12.33 -7.49 2.19
CA THR A 28 11.58 -8.36 3.07
C THR A 28 12.09 -9.78 2.93
N GLN A 29 12.17 -10.49 4.06
CA GLN A 29 12.43 -11.93 4.06
C GLN A 29 11.18 -12.74 3.65
N ALA A 30 10.04 -12.08 3.44
CA ALA A 30 8.82 -12.73 3.01
C ALA A 30 8.91 -13.12 1.52
N ASN A 31 9.01 -14.42 1.24
CA ASN A 31 9.00 -14.95 -0.13
C ASN A 31 7.64 -14.81 -0.84
N LYS A 32 6.55 -14.57 -0.10
CA LYS A 32 5.20 -14.44 -0.64
C LYS A 32 4.36 -13.52 0.23
N VAL A 33 3.63 -12.60 -0.40
CA VAL A 33 2.79 -11.60 0.28
C VAL A 33 1.35 -11.79 -0.17
N GLU A 34 0.68 -12.78 0.41
CA GLU A 34 -0.70 -13.16 0.09
C GLU A 34 -1.55 -13.40 1.35
N CYS A 35 -2.86 -13.22 1.24
CA CYS A 35 -3.79 -13.57 2.29
C CYS A 35 -3.78 -15.08 2.55
N TYR A 36 -3.57 -15.48 3.80
CA TYR A 36 -3.56 -16.88 4.23
C TYR A 36 -4.87 -17.63 3.89
N VAL A 37 -6.00 -16.92 3.80
CA VAL A 37 -7.33 -17.54 3.60
C VAL A 37 -7.68 -17.71 2.12
N CYS A 38 -7.41 -16.71 1.27
CA CYS A 38 -7.85 -16.72 -0.13
C CYS A 38 -6.73 -16.63 -1.16
N GLY A 39 -5.47 -16.57 -0.73
CA GLY A 39 -4.30 -16.49 -1.62
C GLY A 39 -4.17 -15.18 -2.41
N LYS A 40 -5.04 -14.19 -2.14
CA LYS A 40 -4.97 -12.89 -2.83
C LYS A 40 -3.81 -12.05 -2.32
N GLY A 41 -3.03 -11.53 -3.24
CA GLY A 41 -1.83 -10.74 -2.97
C GLY A 41 -2.06 -9.24 -3.07
N LEU A 42 -0.96 -8.49 -2.91
CA LEU A 42 -0.96 -7.04 -3.14
C LEU A 42 -1.23 -6.67 -4.60
N GLU A 43 -0.91 -7.57 -5.55
CA GLU A 43 -1.16 -7.35 -6.98
C GLU A 43 -2.64 -7.35 -7.33
N ASP A 44 -3.50 -7.93 -6.48
CA ASP A 44 -4.95 -7.97 -6.65
C ASP A 44 -5.66 -6.70 -6.13
N GLU A 45 -4.93 -5.63 -5.84
CA GLU A 45 -5.44 -4.39 -5.21
C GLU A 45 -6.05 -4.61 -3.81
N HIS A 46 -5.59 -5.63 -3.08
CA HIS A 46 -6.03 -5.89 -1.70
C HIS A 46 -5.01 -5.37 -0.70
N SER A 47 -5.48 -4.70 0.36
CA SER A 47 -4.65 -4.43 1.54
C SER A 47 -4.52 -5.69 2.39
N LEU A 48 -3.30 -6.00 2.83
CA LEU A 48 -3.02 -7.13 3.72
C LEU A 48 -2.55 -6.62 5.08
N THR A 49 -3.09 -7.21 6.15
CA THR A 49 -2.72 -6.94 7.54
C THR A 49 -1.91 -8.11 8.09
N ALA A 50 -0.70 -7.83 8.58
CA ALA A 50 0.13 -8.81 9.26
C ALA A 50 -0.31 -9.02 10.72
N LYS A 51 -0.43 -10.27 11.14
CA LYS A 51 -0.74 -10.67 12.50
C LYS A 51 0.22 -11.75 12.96
N ALA A 52 0.91 -11.48 14.07
CA ALA A 52 1.66 -12.49 14.79
C ALA A 52 0.67 -13.40 15.55
N GLN A 53 0.78 -14.71 15.34
CA GLN A 53 0.09 -15.74 16.11
C GLN A 53 1.12 -16.78 16.59
N LEU A 54 0.70 -17.67 17.49
CA LEU A 54 1.50 -18.82 17.89
C LEU A 54 1.85 -19.64 16.64
N GLY A 55 3.13 -19.68 16.29
CA GLY A 55 3.63 -20.38 15.09
C GLY A 55 4.05 -19.48 13.92
N GLY A 56 3.86 -18.16 13.99
CA GLY A 56 4.44 -17.24 13.01
C GLY A 56 3.59 -16.00 12.72
N THR A 57 3.95 -15.29 11.65
CA THR A 57 3.22 -14.11 11.17
C THR A 57 2.41 -14.47 9.93
N PHE A 58 1.10 -14.22 9.98
CA PHE A 58 0.16 -14.47 8.90
C PHE A 58 -0.39 -13.16 8.33
N LEU A 59 -0.73 -13.16 7.05
CA LEU A 59 -1.31 -11.99 6.36
C LEU A 59 -2.80 -12.23 6.08
N PHE A 60 -3.63 -11.24 6.33
CA PHE A 60 -5.07 -11.30 6.10
C PHE A 60 -5.56 -10.09 5.29
N CYS A 61 -6.42 -10.33 4.30
CA CYS A 61 -7.06 -9.23 3.56
C CYS A 61 -8.23 -8.63 4.36
N GLU A 62 -8.68 -7.45 3.96
CA GLU A 62 -9.77 -6.71 4.62
C GLU A 62 -11.05 -7.52 4.79
N LYS A 63 -11.34 -8.47 3.87
CA LYS A 63 -12.50 -9.37 3.97
C LYS A 63 -12.37 -10.40 5.08
N HIS A 64 -11.16 -10.89 5.32
CA HIS A 64 -10.88 -11.95 6.30
C HIS A 64 -10.33 -11.41 7.62
N TYR A 65 -10.01 -10.12 7.67
CA TYR A 65 -9.70 -9.39 8.89
C TYR A 65 -10.16 -7.94 8.78
N PRO A 66 -11.48 -7.69 8.89
CA PRO A 66 -12.01 -6.34 8.85
C PRO A 66 -11.51 -5.55 10.06
N LYS A 67 -11.08 -4.32 9.82
CA LYS A 67 -10.76 -3.38 10.90
C LYS A 67 -12.09 -2.90 11.48
N ASN A 68 -12.32 -3.21 12.76
CA ASN A 68 -13.46 -2.69 13.53
C ASN A 68 -13.29 -1.20 13.80
#